data_AF-A0AAC8W4J3-F1
#
_entry.id   AF-A0AAC8W4J3-F1
#
_cell.length_a   1.000
_cell.length_b   1.000
_cell.length_c   1.000
_cell.angle_alpha   90.00
_cell.angle_beta   90.00
_cell.angle_gamma   90.00
#
_symmetry.space_group_name_H-M   'P 1'
#
loop_
_entity.id
_entity.type
_entity.pdbx_description
1 polymer ?
#
loop_
_entity_poly.entity_id
_entity_poly.type
_entity_poly.pdbx_seq_one_letter_code
_entity_poly.pdbx_strand_id
1 'polypeptide(L)'
;MNTPQMQSPADAIGAWTAGTMLQTTLLQRTEAMLRMQSGLFETVETISQMWLEHRQDDIRSALATVERMETAENTAERSTLWSDWMNERLKRWSGEASEMAERVQTMTHVLADAVPAADKPATQLREAVQRRDRRSEGTA
;
A
#
# COMPACT_ATOMS: atom_id res chain seq x y z
N MET A 1 -23.88 -37.16 -19.10
CA MET A 1 -23.38 -36.37 -17.96
C MET A 1 -22.59 -37.35 -17.10
N ASN A 2 -21.28 -37.48 -17.35
CA ASN A 2 -20.44 -38.46 -16.65
C ASN A 2 -19.95 -37.84 -15.35
N THR A 3 -20.54 -38.25 -14.22
CA THR A 3 -19.93 -38.08 -12.92
C THR A 3 -18.64 -38.92 -12.91
N PRO A 4 -17.45 -38.36 -12.74
CA PRO A 4 -16.25 -39.18 -12.60
C PRO A 4 -16.42 -40.07 -11.37
N GLN A 5 -16.52 -41.38 -11.58
CA GLN A 5 -16.48 -42.36 -10.50
C GLN A 5 -15.09 -42.29 -9.87
N MET A 6 -15.02 -41.93 -8.59
CA MET A 6 -13.79 -42.11 -7.80
C MET A 6 -13.54 -43.62 -7.69
N GLN A 7 -12.55 -44.13 -8.42
CA GLN A 7 -12.30 -45.57 -8.55
C GLN A 7 -11.57 -46.16 -7.33
N SER A 8 -11.01 -45.34 -6.45
CA SER A 8 -10.41 -45.80 -5.19
C SER A 8 -10.53 -44.77 -4.05
N PRO A 9 -10.44 -45.20 -2.77
CA PRO A 9 -10.34 -44.30 -1.62
C PRO A 9 -9.15 -43.33 -1.72
N ALA A 10 -8.06 -43.73 -2.41
CA ALA A 10 -6.89 -42.89 -2.63
C ALA A 10 -7.18 -41.72 -3.60
N ASP A 11 -8.07 -41.90 -4.57
CA ASP A 11 -8.50 -40.84 -5.49
C ASP A 11 -9.41 -39.83 -4.79
N ALA A 12 -10.28 -40.31 -3.89
CA ALA A 12 -11.11 -39.45 -3.06
C ALA A 12 -10.26 -38.60 -2.10
N ILE A 13 -9.26 -39.19 -1.45
CA ILE A 13 -8.30 -38.48 -0.60
C ILE A 13 -7.47 -37.49 -1.43
N GLY A 14 -7.06 -37.88 -2.64
CA GLY A 14 -6.31 -37.04 -3.56
C GLY A 14 -7.09 -35.82 -4.07
N ALA A 15 -8.39 -35.95 -4.31
CA ALA A 15 -9.29 -34.86 -4.70
C ALA A 15 -9.61 -33.94 -3.51
N TRP A 16 -9.83 -34.51 -2.33
CA TRP A 16 -10.06 -33.74 -1.10
C TRP A 16 -8.85 -32.90 -0.71
N THR A 17 -7.66 -33.49 -0.71
CA THR A 17 -6.40 -32.79 -0.40
C THR A 17 -6.06 -31.72 -1.43
N ALA A 18 -6.34 -31.94 -2.71
CA ALA A 18 -6.22 -30.90 -3.74
C ALA A 18 -7.21 -29.75 -3.52
N GLY A 19 -8.47 -30.06 -3.16
CA GLY A 19 -9.50 -29.06 -2.85
C GLY A 19 -9.17 -28.20 -1.63
N THR A 20 -8.71 -28.82 -0.53
CA THR A 20 -8.33 -28.09 0.68
C THR A 20 -7.06 -27.27 0.49
N MET A 21 -6.08 -27.77 -0.29
CA MET A 21 -4.90 -26.97 -0.63
C MET A 21 -5.27 -25.76 -1.50
N LEU A 22 -6.15 -25.92 -2.49
CA LEU A 22 -6.62 -24.81 -3.32
C LEU A 22 -7.34 -23.74 -2.49
N GLN A 23 -8.25 -24.16 -1.59
CA GLN A 23 -8.96 -23.24 -0.69
C GLN A 23 -8.00 -22.50 0.24
N THR A 24 -7.02 -23.20 0.83
CA THR A 24 -6.01 -22.59 1.70
C THR A 24 -5.18 -21.56 0.94
N THR A 25 -4.75 -21.89 -0.28
CA THR A 25 -4.01 -20.97 -1.15
C THR A 25 -4.83 -19.72 -1.51
N LEU A 26 -6.12 -19.88 -1.83
CA LEU A 26 -7.00 -18.76 -2.11
C LEU A 26 -7.18 -17.86 -0.90
N LEU A 27 -7.43 -18.43 0.28
CA LEU A 27 -7.58 -17.66 1.52
C LEU A 27 -6.33 -16.86 1.85
N GLN A 28 -5.14 -17.48 1.75
CA GLN A 28 -3.87 -16.79 2.00
C GLN A 28 -3.62 -15.65 1.01
N ARG A 29 -3.96 -15.84 -0.27
CA ARG A 29 -3.86 -14.79 -1.29
C ARG A 29 -4.81 -13.63 -0.99
N THR A 30 -6.08 -13.93 -0.69
CA THR A 30 -7.08 -12.93 -0.36
C THR A 30 -6.67 -12.15 0.88
N GLU A 31 -6.20 -12.82 1.93
CA GLU A 31 -5.70 -12.17 3.15
C GLU A 31 -4.52 -11.23 2.85
N ALA A 32 -3.53 -11.69 2.08
CA ALA A 32 -2.40 -10.86 1.69
C ALA A 32 -2.84 -9.61 0.88
N MET A 33 -3.76 -9.77 -0.07
CA MET A 33 -4.31 -8.65 -0.85
C MET A 33 -5.08 -7.66 0.02
N LEU A 34 -5.91 -8.14 0.96
CA LEU A 34 -6.67 -7.28 1.86
C LEU A 34 -5.77 -6.49 2.81
N ARG A 35 -4.73 -7.13 3.38
CA ARG A 35 -3.73 -6.45 4.21
C ARG A 35 -2.99 -5.36 3.43
N MET A 36 -2.60 -5.68 2.20
CA MET A 36 -1.96 -4.72 1.30
C MET A 36 -2.88 -3.53 1.00
N GLN A 37 -4.14 -3.77 0.63
CA GLN A 37 -5.13 -2.71 0.40
C GLN A 37 -5.37 -1.85 1.64
N SER A 38 -5.48 -2.47 2.82
CA SER A 38 -5.63 -1.75 4.08
C SER A 38 -4.48 -0.79 4.34
N GLY A 39 -3.23 -1.25 4.19
CA GLY A 39 -2.05 -0.39 4.39
C GLY A 39 -1.94 0.76 3.38
N LEU A 40 -2.39 0.53 2.14
CA LEU A 40 -2.48 1.60 1.13
C LEU A 40 -3.49 2.67 1.54
N PHE A 41 -4.68 2.27 1.96
CA PHE A 41 -5.71 3.22 2.35
C PHE A 41 -5.33 4.00 3.60
N GLU A 42 -4.71 3.36 4.60
CA GLU A 42 -4.19 4.04 5.79
C GLU A 42 -3.12 5.10 5.45
N THR A 43 -2.22 4.77 4.51
CA THR A 43 -1.19 5.71 4.05
C THR A 43 -1.82 6.91 3.30
N VAL A 44 -2.77 6.64 2.41
CA VAL A 44 -3.49 7.69 1.67
C VAL A 44 -4.29 8.58 2.62
N GLU A 45 -4.96 8.01 3.62
CA GLU A 45 -5.69 8.74 4.64
C GLU A 45 -4.76 9.65 5.43
N THR A 46 -3.63 9.14 5.89
CA THR A 46 -2.62 9.92 6.63
C THR A 46 -2.10 11.09 5.81
N ILE A 47 -1.70 10.84 4.56
CA ILE A 47 -1.22 11.88 3.64
C ILE A 47 -2.31 12.94 3.41
N SER A 48 -3.56 12.51 3.23
CA SER A 48 -4.68 13.41 2.98
C SER A 48 -5.00 14.29 4.19
N GLN A 49 -4.96 13.72 5.40
CA GLN A 49 -5.14 14.46 6.65
C GLN A 49 -4.04 15.50 6.85
N MET A 50 -2.77 15.08 6.73
CA MET A 50 -1.63 15.99 6.82
C MET A 50 -1.75 17.14 5.82
N TRP A 51 -2.06 16.84 4.56
CA TRP A 51 -2.23 17.85 3.53
C TRP A 51 -3.33 18.86 3.87
N LEU A 52 -4.49 18.39 4.33
CA LEU A 52 -5.61 19.26 4.66
C LEU A 52 -5.29 20.19 5.84
N GLU A 53 -4.75 19.63 6.93
CA GLU A 53 -4.38 20.39 8.13
C GLU A 53 -3.34 21.46 7.80
N HIS A 54 -2.31 21.08 7.05
CA HIS A 54 -1.23 22.00 6.65
C HIS A 54 -1.71 23.11 5.71
N ARG A 55 -2.64 22.82 4.80
CA ARG A 55 -3.20 23.84 3.90
C ARG A 55 -4.10 24.83 4.64
N GLN A 56 -4.84 24.37 5.64
CA GLN A 56 -5.60 25.27 6.51
C GLN A 56 -4.67 26.19 7.30
N ASP A 57 -3.57 25.67 7.83
CA ASP A 57 -2.56 26.48 8.53
C ASP A 57 -1.90 27.50 7.59
N ASP A 58 -1.54 27.09 6.37
CA ASP A 58 -0.97 28.00 5.36
C ASP A 58 -1.89 29.17 5.06
N ILE A 59 -3.18 28.92 4.84
CA ILE A 59 -4.16 29.96 4.55
C ILE A 59 -4.32 30.88 5.76
N ARG A 60 -4.47 30.32 6.97
CA ARG A 60 -4.63 31.10 8.20
C ARG A 60 -3.41 32.00 8.44
N SER A 61 -2.21 31.46 8.27
CA SER A 61 -0.97 32.20 8.43
C SER A 61 -0.77 33.25 7.35
N ALA A 62 -1.12 32.96 6.09
CA ALA A 62 -1.07 33.93 5.01
C ALA A 62 -1.98 35.14 5.31
N LEU A 63 -3.22 34.89 5.73
CA LEU A 63 -4.16 35.94 6.10
C LEU A 63 -3.65 36.79 7.25
N ALA A 64 -3.11 36.17 8.32
CA ALA A 64 -2.52 36.90 9.44
C ALA A 64 -1.31 37.75 9.02
N THR A 65 -0.48 37.27 8.09
CA THR A 65 0.64 38.05 7.54
C THR A 65 0.13 39.25 6.72
N VAL A 66 -0.91 39.05 5.90
CA VAL A 66 -1.54 40.13 5.13
C VAL A 66 -2.12 41.20 6.06
N GLU A 67 -2.84 40.81 7.12
CA GLU A 67 -3.37 41.75 8.12
C GLU A 67 -2.26 42.57 8.78
N ARG A 68 -1.13 41.95 9.12
CA ARG A 68 0.05 42.67 9.66
C ARG A 68 0.63 43.64 8.64
N MET A 69 0.72 43.24 7.37
CA MET A 69 1.21 44.10 6.29
C MET A 69 0.32 45.31 6.03
N GLU A 70 -1.00 45.20 6.23
CA GLU A 70 -1.94 46.32 6.12
C GLU A 70 -1.65 47.41 7.17
N THR A 71 -1.24 47.00 8.38
CA THR A 71 -0.87 47.92 9.46
C THR A 71 0.56 48.46 9.39
N ALA A 72 1.40 47.92 8.50
CA ALA A 72 2.81 48.31 8.38
C ALA A 72 2.98 49.71 7.76
N GLU A 73 3.91 50.48 8.30
CA GLU A 73 4.09 51.92 8.01
C GLU A 73 4.71 52.17 6.63
N ASN A 74 5.51 51.21 6.14
CA ASN A 74 6.25 51.37 4.89
C ASN A 74 6.45 50.06 4.12
N THR A 75 6.88 50.20 2.87
CA THR A 75 7.10 49.07 1.96
C THR A 75 8.22 48.14 2.43
N ALA A 76 9.24 48.65 3.13
CA ALA A 76 10.34 47.82 3.60
C ALA A 76 9.86 46.83 4.69
N GLU A 77 9.07 47.31 5.65
CA GLU A 77 8.46 46.48 6.69
C GLU A 77 7.52 45.41 6.10
N ARG A 78 6.68 45.79 5.13
CA ARG A 78 5.83 44.83 4.39
C ARG A 78 6.66 43.75 3.69
N SER A 79 7.76 44.14 3.06
CA SER A 79 8.67 43.22 2.38
C SER A 79 9.33 42.25 3.37
N THR A 80 9.73 42.72 4.54
CA THR A 80 10.26 41.87 5.61
C THR A 80 9.21 40.87 6.10
N LEU A 81 8.00 41.33 6.43
CA LEU A 81 6.89 40.46 6.85
C LEU A 81 6.58 39.36 5.83
N TRP A 82 6.53 39.71 4.55
CA TRP A 82 6.34 38.76 3.46
C TRP A 82 7.50 37.76 3.36
N SER A 83 8.74 38.25 3.42
CA SER A 83 9.94 37.43 3.27
C SER A 83 10.09 36.45 4.44
N ASP A 84 9.84 36.89 5.66
CA ASP A 84 9.89 36.04 6.86
C ASP A 84 8.85 34.93 6.78
N TRP A 85 7.60 35.28 6.44
CA TRP A 85 6.53 34.32 6.25
C TRP A 85 6.88 33.31 5.15
N MET A 86 7.33 33.76 3.98
CA MET A 86 7.72 32.88 2.87
C MET A 86 8.86 31.94 3.24
N ASN A 87 9.88 32.43 3.95
CA ASN A 87 11.02 31.62 4.38
C ASN A 87 10.60 30.51 5.35
N GLU A 88 9.74 30.84 6.32
CA GLU A 88 9.16 29.86 7.24
C GLU A 88 8.36 28.79 6.49
N ARG A 89 7.51 29.21 5.54
CA ARG A 89 6.66 28.31 4.75
C ARG A 89 7.49 27.41 3.83
N LEU A 90 8.50 27.94 3.15
CA LEU A 90 9.39 27.14 2.29
C LEU A 90 10.17 26.08 3.08
N LYS A 91 10.62 26.42 4.29
CA LYS A 91 11.29 25.46 5.17
C LYS A 91 10.35 24.33 5.58
N ARG A 92 9.12 24.67 5.94
CA ARG A 92 8.09 23.70 6.33
C ARG A 92 7.68 22.80 5.15
N TRP A 93 7.36 23.39 4.00
CA TRP A 93 6.96 22.66 2.80
C TRP A 93 8.04 21.72 2.28
N SER A 94 9.32 22.10 2.37
CA SER A 94 10.42 21.20 1.97
C SER A 94 10.58 20.00 2.92
N GLY A 95 10.37 20.19 4.22
CA GLY A 95 10.27 19.09 5.17
C GLY A 95 9.11 18.14 4.88
N GLU A 96 7.91 18.69 4.64
CA GLU A 96 6.72 17.90 4.32
C GLU A 96 6.84 17.12 3.00
N ALA A 97 7.44 17.74 1.98
CA ALA A 97 7.70 17.06 0.72
C ALA A 97 8.63 15.85 0.91
N SER A 98 9.60 15.97 1.82
CA SER A 98 10.54 14.89 2.15
C SER A 98 9.83 13.77 2.91
N GLU A 99 9.05 14.11 3.93
CA GLU A 99 8.26 13.13 4.69
C GLU A 99 7.24 12.39 3.80
N MET A 100 6.56 13.12 2.90
CA MET A 100 5.62 12.53 1.96
C MET A 100 6.32 11.59 0.97
N ALA A 101 7.51 11.96 0.50
CA ALA A 101 8.33 11.09 -0.35
C ALA A 101 8.75 9.81 0.38
N GLU A 102 9.17 9.90 1.64
CA GLU A 102 9.51 8.74 2.47
C GLU A 102 8.32 7.82 2.66
N ARG A 103 7.15 8.35 3.01
CA ARG A 103 5.90 7.56 3.17
C ARG A 103 5.51 6.83 1.89
N VAL A 104 5.58 7.50 0.74
CA VAL A 104 5.31 6.88 -0.57
C VAL A 104 6.35 5.82 -0.90
N GLN A 105 7.62 6.04 -0.56
CA GLN A 105 8.68 5.08 -0.79
C GLN A 105 8.53 3.84 0.10
N THR A 106 8.19 4.01 1.38
CA THR A 106 7.84 2.90 2.29
C THR A 106 6.65 2.11 1.74
N MET A 107 5.59 2.80 1.30
CA MET A 107 4.43 2.17 0.68
C MET A 107 4.82 1.35 -0.55
N THR A 108 5.69 1.89 -1.41
CA THR A 108 6.18 1.20 -2.61
C THR A 108 6.97 -0.07 -2.25
N HIS A 109 7.78 -0.04 -1.19
CA HIS A 109 8.49 -1.23 -0.71
C HIS A 109 7.54 -2.27 -0.13
N VAL A 110 6.56 -1.87 0.67
CA VAL A 110 5.53 -2.78 1.20
C VAL A 110 4.79 -3.47 0.06
N LEU A 111 4.45 -2.74 -1.02
CA LEU A 111 3.85 -3.33 -2.21
C LEU A 111 4.81 -4.29 -2.94
N ALA A 112 6.06 -3.87 -3.13
CA ALA A 112 7.07 -4.66 -3.81
C ALA A 112 7.37 -5.98 -3.09
N ASP A 113 7.27 -6.02 -1.76
CA ASP A 113 7.47 -7.23 -0.95
C ASP A 113 6.19 -8.07 -0.82
N ALA A 114 5.02 -7.44 -0.72
CA ALA A 114 3.75 -8.12 -0.53
C ALA A 114 3.25 -8.84 -1.79
N VAL A 115 3.45 -8.26 -2.99
CA VAL A 115 2.98 -8.85 -4.25
C VAL A 115 3.66 -10.20 -4.55
N PRO A 116 4.99 -10.33 -4.51
CA PRO A 116 5.66 -11.63 -4.67
C PRO A 116 5.32 -12.61 -3.54
N ALA A 117 5.14 -12.11 -2.30
CA ALA A 117 4.77 -12.95 -1.17
C ALA A 117 3.36 -13.56 -1.33
N ALA A 118 2.41 -12.80 -1.89
CA ALA A 118 1.06 -13.28 -2.22
C ALA A 118 1.05 -14.31 -3.36
N ASP A 119 2.08 -14.32 -4.22
CA ASP A 119 2.20 -15.27 -5.34
C ASP A 119 2.89 -16.59 -4.98
N LYS A 120 3.73 -16.61 -3.93
CA LYS A 120 4.44 -17.82 -3.47
C LYS A 120 3.52 -19.04 -3.25
N PRO A 121 2.35 -18.93 -2.60
CA PRO A 121 1.48 -20.08 -2.35
C PRO A 121 0.96 -20.74 -3.64
N ALA A 122 0.60 -19.93 -4.66
CA ALA A 122 0.13 -20.43 -5.94
C ALA A 122 1.24 -21.13 -6.73
N THR A 123 2.47 -20.60 -6.66
CA THR A 123 3.66 -21.21 -7.27
C THR A 123 3.99 -22.55 -6.60
N GLN A 124 3.98 -22.61 -5.26
CA GLN A 124 4.22 -23.85 -4.51
C GLN A 124 3.17 -24.92 -4.80
N LEU A 125 1.89 -24.54 -4.94
CA LEU A 125 0.82 -25.47 -5.31
C LEU A 125 1.05 -26.03 -6.73
N ARG A 126 1.37 -25.18 -7.70
CA ARG A 126 1.67 -25.61 -9.08
C ARG A 126 2.85 -26.57 -9.12
N GLU A 127 3.91 -26.29 -8.37
CA GLU A 127 5.07 -27.18 -8.26
C GLU A 127 4.76 -28.52 -7.57
N ALA A 128 3.89 -28.52 -6.56
CA ALA A 128 3.46 -29.74 -5.86
C ALA A 128 2.62 -30.65 -6.77
N VAL A 129 1.73 -30.07 -7.58
CA VAL A 129 0.94 -30.79 -8.59
C VAL A 129 1.85 -31.37 -9.67
N GLN A 130 2.77 -30.58 -10.23
CA GLN A 130 3.72 -31.07 -11.25
C GLN A 130 4.64 -32.19 -10.73
N ARG A 131 5.02 -32.13 -9.44
CA ARG A 131 5.80 -33.21 -8.79
C ARG A 131 4.99 -34.48 -8.63
N ARG A 132 3.68 -34.38 -8.35
CA ARG A 132 2.77 -35.53 -8.27
C ARG A 132 2.62 -36.19 -9.64
N ASP A 133 2.36 -35.41 -10.69
CA ASP A 133 2.14 -35.91 -12.06
C ASP A 133 3.39 -36.63 -12.60
N ARG A 134 4.58 -36.05 -12.41
CA ARG A 134 5.85 -36.71 -12.79
C ARG A 134 6.10 -38.02 -12.04
N ARG A 135 5.63 -38.14 -10.80
CA ARG A 135 5.80 -39.35 -9.99
C ARG A 135 4.87 -40.48 -10.47
N SER A 136 3.67 -40.13 -10.93
CA SER A 136 2.75 -41.09 -11.56
C SER A 136 3.21 -41.54 -12.95
N GLU A 137 3.90 -40.70 -13.71
CA GLU A 137 4.45 -41.08 -15.03
C GLU A 137 5.68 -42.01 -14.93
N GLY A 138 6.50 -41.87 -13.89
CA GLY A 138 7.69 -42.73 -13.67
C GLY A 138 7.42 -44.08 -12.99
N THR A 139 6.15 -44.41 -12.73
CA THR A 139 5.73 -45.68 -12.09
C THR A 139 4.81 -46.53 -12.97
N ALA A 140 4.64 -46.15 -14.25
CA ALA A 140 4.00 -46.95 -15.30
C ALA A 140 5.06 -47.69 -16.14
#